data_AF-A0A9D2KSC8-F1
#
_entry.id   AF-A0A9D2KSC8-F1
#
_cell.length_a   1.000
_cell.length_b   1.000
_cell.length_c   1.000
_cell.angle_alpha   90.00
_cell.angle_beta   90.00
_cell.angle_gamma   90.00
#
_symmetry.space_group_name_H-M   'P 1'
#
loop_
_entity.id
_entity.type
_entity.pdbx_description
1 polymer ?
#
loop_
_entity_poly.entity_id
_entity_poly.type
_entity_poly.pdbx_seq_one_letter_code
_entity_poly.pdbx_strand_id
1 'polypeptide(L)'
;MQDIIKGRPALIDALTALCGAASAVHHSADAYGNAYHWFRLPQPRRLTQAAEALKDAGARLCMISAYNRHQLSEQQQEICYHFELEGVIYNVTVNLGSEWGSVPSITPLFANADWHEREMMELYAVRVEGHPNPRRLFLDEELDAGVLNEAVPLSVMMNGACTTDLWERILRDRGGMTA
;
A
#
# COMPACT_ATOMS: atom_id res chain seq x y z
N MET A 1 -25.48 17.20 -19.90
CA MET A 1 -25.80 16.89 -18.49
C MET A 1 -24.44 16.81 -17.80
N GLN A 2 -24.06 17.84 -17.04
CA GLN A 2 -22.77 17.85 -16.35
C GLN A 2 -22.86 16.81 -15.23
N ASP A 3 -21.96 15.82 -15.24
CA ASP A 3 -21.84 14.87 -14.15
C ASP A 3 -21.54 15.65 -12.87
N ILE A 4 -22.48 15.65 -11.93
CA ILE A 4 -22.31 16.33 -10.64
C ILE A 4 -21.30 15.49 -9.85
N ILE A 5 -20.06 15.96 -9.79
CA ILE A 5 -19.01 15.34 -8.98
C ILE A 5 -19.40 15.48 -7.50
N LYS A 6 -19.71 14.35 -6.85
CA LYS A 6 -20.08 14.30 -5.43
C LYS A 6 -18.84 14.48 -4.56
N GLY A 7 -18.88 15.40 -3.59
CA GLY A 7 -17.79 15.70 -2.67
C GLY A 7 -17.58 17.20 -2.52
N ARG A 8 -16.62 17.62 -1.68
CA ARG A 8 -16.31 19.04 -1.48
C ARG A 8 -15.52 19.61 -2.67
N PRO A 9 -16.05 20.57 -3.45
CA PRO A 9 -15.39 21.07 -4.67
C PRO A 9 -14.02 21.69 -4.39
N ALA A 10 -13.92 22.55 -3.36
CA ALA A 10 -12.66 23.20 -3.00
C ALA A 10 -11.53 22.21 -2.65
N LEU A 11 -11.88 21.07 -2.03
CA LEU A 11 -10.91 20.01 -1.73
C LEU A 11 -10.48 19.26 -2.99
N ILE A 12 -11.43 18.95 -3.87
CA ILE A 12 -11.14 18.28 -5.15
C ILE A 12 -10.23 19.17 -6.01
N ASP A 13 -10.49 20.47 -6.07
CA ASP A 13 -9.67 21.42 -6.81
C ASP A 13 -8.26 21.53 -6.21
N ALA A 14 -8.15 21.60 -4.88
CA ALA A 14 -6.86 21.63 -4.18
C ALA A 14 -6.02 20.37 -4.46
N LEU A 15 -6.63 19.18 -4.38
CA LEU A 15 -5.95 17.91 -4.67
C LEU A 15 -5.59 17.80 -6.15
N THR A 16 -6.47 18.25 -7.05
CA THR A 16 -6.22 18.27 -8.50
C THR A 16 -5.03 19.16 -8.86
N ALA A 17 -4.89 20.31 -8.21
CA ALA A 17 -3.75 21.20 -8.39
C ALA A 17 -2.41 20.53 -8.01
N LEU A 18 -2.42 19.60 -7.04
CA LEU A 18 -1.22 18.84 -6.64
C LEU A 18 -0.83 17.77 -7.65
N CYS A 19 -1.75 17.25 -8.47
CA CYS A 19 -1.49 16.23 -9.48
C CYS A 19 -0.74 16.75 -10.71
N GLY A 20 -0.91 18.03 -11.06
CA GLY A 20 -0.21 18.69 -12.17
C GLY A 20 -0.64 18.27 -13.59
N ALA A 21 -1.32 17.13 -13.75
CA ALA A 21 -1.89 16.67 -15.02
C ALA A 21 -3.34 16.18 -14.84
N ALA A 22 -4.20 16.47 -15.82
CA ALA A 22 -5.60 16.04 -15.78
C ALA A 22 -5.75 14.50 -15.84
N SER A 23 -4.84 13.80 -16.53
CA SER A 23 -4.83 12.32 -16.59
C SER A 23 -4.49 11.64 -15.27
N ALA A 24 -3.97 12.40 -14.30
CA ALA A 24 -3.67 11.91 -12.96
C ALA A 24 -4.87 12.02 -12.01
N VAL A 25 -6.02 12.54 -12.48
CA VAL A 25 -7.25 12.64 -11.70
C VAL A 25 -8.35 11.82 -12.35
N HIS A 26 -9.02 10.98 -11.56
CA HIS A 26 -10.13 10.17 -12.03
C HIS A 26 -11.25 10.18 -11.00
N HIS A 27 -12.45 10.54 -11.44
CA HIS A 27 -13.66 10.57 -10.63
C HIS A 27 -14.58 9.44 -11.10
N SER A 28 -15.13 8.68 -10.16
CA SER A 28 -16.03 7.57 -10.46
C SER A 28 -17.11 7.45 -9.40
N ALA A 29 -18.25 6.89 -9.78
CA ALA A 29 -19.30 6.50 -8.86
C ALA A 29 -19.83 5.12 -9.22
N ASP A 30 -20.28 4.36 -8.24
CA ASP A 30 -20.93 3.07 -8.46
C ASP A 30 -22.45 3.20 -8.66
N ALA A 31 -23.11 2.08 -8.96
CA ALA A 31 -24.56 2.02 -9.16
C ALA A 31 -25.38 2.38 -7.90
N TYR A 32 -24.75 2.40 -6.72
CA TYR A 32 -25.37 2.73 -5.45
C TYR A 32 -25.14 4.19 -5.04
N GLY A 33 -24.43 4.97 -5.86
CA GLY A 33 -24.15 6.39 -5.60
C GLY A 33 -23.00 6.64 -4.63
N ASN A 34 -22.14 5.64 -4.38
CA ASN A 34 -20.87 5.85 -3.68
C ASN A 34 -19.87 6.47 -4.65
N ALA A 35 -19.18 7.51 -4.21
CA ALA A 35 -18.24 8.25 -5.05
C ALA A 35 -16.80 7.99 -4.61
N TYR A 36 -15.92 7.84 -5.61
CA TYR A 36 -14.50 7.57 -5.46
C TYR A 36 -13.70 8.51 -6.34
N HIS A 37 -12.83 9.28 -5.71
CA HIS A 37 -11.88 10.17 -6.37
C HIS A 37 -10.48 9.60 -6.28
N TRP A 38 -9.75 9.64 -7.37
CA TRP A 38 -8.40 9.14 -7.48
C TRP A 38 -7.49 10.28 -7.90
N PHE A 39 -6.42 10.50 -7.14
CA PHE A 39 -5.44 11.55 -7.35
C PHE A 39 -4.05 10.91 -7.37
N ARG A 40 -3.36 10.95 -8.50
CA ARG A 40 -1.98 10.48 -8.62
C ARG A 40 -1.03 11.67 -8.50
N LEU A 41 -0.27 11.71 -7.43
CA LEU A 41 0.72 12.75 -7.21
C LEU A 41 1.98 12.45 -8.03
N PRO A 42 2.56 13.47 -8.69
CA PRO A 42 3.77 13.28 -9.50
C PRO A 42 5.03 13.08 -8.64
N GLN A 43 4.99 13.50 -7.37
CA GLN A 43 6.14 13.46 -6.47
C GLN A 43 5.70 13.09 -5.05
N PRO A 44 6.38 12.16 -4.36
CA PRO A 44 6.02 11.75 -3.00
C PRO A 44 5.99 12.90 -1.99
N ARG A 45 6.85 13.92 -2.14
CA ARG A 45 6.87 15.11 -1.25
C ARG A 45 5.57 15.92 -1.21
N ARG A 46 4.71 15.78 -2.24
CA ARG A 46 3.39 16.46 -2.26
C ARG A 46 2.36 15.74 -1.41
N LEU A 47 2.65 14.52 -0.94
CA LEU A 47 1.76 13.75 -0.09
C LEU A 47 1.41 14.49 1.20
N THR A 48 2.40 15.11 1.85
CA THR A 48 2.18 15.85 3.10
C THR A 48 1.18 16.99 2.89
N GLN A 49 1.29 17.72 1.77
CA GLN A 49 0.35 18.81 1.42
C GLN A 49 -1.07 18.28 1.16
N ALA A 50 -1.20 17.15 0.47
CA ALA A 50 -2.50 16.51 0.26
C ALA A 50 -3.11 16.03 1.58
N ALA A 51 -2.31 15.42 2.45
CA ALA A 51 -2.71 14.92 3.76
C ALA A 51 -3.13 16.06 4.69
N GLU A 52 -2.42 17.19 4.69
CA GLU A 52 -2.80 18.41 5.42
C GLU A 52 -4.16 18.94 4.97
N ALA A 53 -4.37 19.10 3.65
CA ALA A 53 -5.64 19.55 3.11
C ALA A 53 -6.82 18.63 3.47
N LEU A 54 -6.59 17.31 3.46
CA LEU A 54 -7.57 16.31 3.86
C LEU A 54 -7.85 16.35 5.36
N LYS A 55 -6.82 16.52 6.19
CA LYS A 55 -6.95 16.66 7.64
C LYS A 55 -7.73 17.92 8.03
N ASP A 56 -7.42 19.04 7.41
CA ASP A 56 -8.10 20.32 7.64
C ASP A 56 -9.57 20.26 7.21
N ALA A 57 -9.88 19.47 6.17
CA ALA A 57 -11.26 19.19 5.77
C ALA A 57 -12.01 18.26 6.74
N GLY A 58 -11.31 17.60 7.68
CA GLY A 58 -11.88 16.64 8.62
C GLY A 58 -12.00 15.21 8.07
N ALA A 59 -11.23 14.87 7.03
CA ALA A 59 -11.21 13.53 6.48
C ALA A 59 -10.57 12.53 7.45
N ARG A 60 -10.96 11.26 7.34
CA ARG A 60 -10.39 10.15 8.11
C ARG A 60 -9.52 9.31 7.20
N LEU A 61 -8.31 8.96 7.66
CA LEU A 61 -7.51 7.94 6.99
C LEU A 61 -8.12 6.56 7.27
N CYS A 62 -8.50 5.83 6.24
CA CYS A 62 -9.10 4.51 6.35
C CYS A 62 -8.04 3.40 6.35
N MET A 63 -7.16 3.43 5.33
CA MET A 63 -6.10 2.45 5.15
C MET A 63 -5.02 3.00 4.21
N ILE A 64 -3.84 2.38 4.24
CA ILE A 64 -2.77 2.60 3.26
C ILE A 64 -2.51 1.25 2.58
N SER A 65 -2.44 1.24 1.25
CA SER A 65 -2.08 0.04 0.49
C SER A 65 -0.81 0.30 -0.32
N ALA A 66 0.18 -0.57 -0.14
CA ALA A 66 1.37 -0.61 -1.00
C ALA A 66 1.21 -1.74 -2.01
N TYR A 67 1.50 -1.48 -3.28
CA TYR A 67 1.44 -2.49 -4.33
C TYR A 67 2.49 -2.24 -5.42
N ASN A 68 2.95 -3.33 -6.03
CA ASN A 68 3.90 -3.28 -7.15
C ASN A 68 3.15 -3.22 -8.47
N ARG A 69 3.47 -2.24 -9.32
CA ARG A 69 3.04 -2.24 -10.72
C ARG A 69 4.15 -2.83 -11.57
N HIS A 70 3.95 -4.05 -12.06
CA HIS A 70 4.86 -4.65 -13.04
C HIS A 70 4.66 -3.98 -14.40
N GLN A 71 5.61 -3.16 -14.83
CA GLN A 71 5.65 -2.64 -16.19
C GLN A 71 6.98 -3.02 -16.85
N LEU A 72 6.92 -4.03 -17.72
CA LEU A 72 7.87 -4.44 -18.78
C LEU A 72 9.37 -4.64 -18.45
N SER A 73 9.88 -4.23 -17.29
CA SER A 73 11.25 -4.52 -16.81
C SER A 73 11.58 -3.81 -15.49
N GLU A 74 10.79 -2.82 -15.07
CA GLU A 74 11.04 -2.03 -13.86
C GLU A 74 9.97 -2.31 -12.79
N GLN A 75 10.42 -2.62 -11.57
CA GLN A 75 9.53 -2.65 -10.42
C GLN A 75 9.23 -1.21 -10.00
N GLN A 76 7.99 -0.77 -10.16
CA GLN A 76 7.51 0.49 -9.61
C GLN A 76 6.62 0.20 -8.42
N GLN A 77 7.07 0.63 -7.24
CA GLN A 77 6.26 0.58 -6.03
C GLN A 77 5.29 1.76 -6.05
N GLU A 78 4.00 1.50 -5.88
CA GLU A 78 3.00 2.53 -5.67
C GLU A 78 2.37 2.38 -4.29
N ILE A 79 2.06 3.51 -3.67
CA ILE A 79 1.39 3.55 -2.37
C ILE A 79 0.13 4.39 -2.53
N CYS A 80 -1.01 3.83 -2.12
CA CYS A 80 -2.29 4.51 -2.13
C CYS A 80 -2.79 4.73 -0.70
N TYR A 81 -3.08 5.99 -0.40
CA TYR A 81 -3.65 6.44 0.86
C TYR A 81 -5.14 6.65 0.66
N HIS A 82 -5.96 5.91 1.41
CA HIS A 82 -7.41 5.92 1.27
C HIS A 82 -8.02 6.77 2.38
N PHE A 83 -8.67 7.86 2.02
CA PHE A 83 -9.34 8.75 2.95
C PHE A 83 -10.86 8.73 2.73
N GLU A 84 -11.61 8.95 3.80
CA GLU A 84 -13.06 9.10 3.76
C GLU A 84 -13.45 10.47 4.31
N LEU A 85 -14.36 11.13 3.60
CA LEU A 85 -14.99 12.37 4.03
C LEU A 85 -16.45 12.40 3.55
N GLU A 86 -17.39 12.48 4.49
CA GLU A 86 -18.83 12.63 4.20
C GLU A 86 -19.40 11.53 3.28
N GLY A 87 -18.91 10.29 3.41
CA GLY A 87 -19.30 9.15 2.58
C GLY A 87 -18.71 9.16 1.16
N VAL A 88 -17.69 9.97 0.91
CA VAL A 88 -16.91 10.00 -0.34
C VAL A 88 -15.49 9.55 -0.05
N ILE A 89 -14.96 8.69 -0.92
CA ILE A 89 -13.60 8.17 -0.79
C ILE A 89 -12.63 8.98 -1.66
N TYR A 90 -11.55 9.45 -1.05
CA TYR A 90 -10.46 10.18 -1.68
C TYR A 90 -9.20 9.31 -1.63
N ASN A 91 -8.78 8.81 -2.78
CA ASN A 91 -7.61 7.96 -2.94
C ASN A 91 -6.44 8.81 -3.45
N VAL A 92 -5.37 8.91 -2.67
CA VAL A 92 -4.16 9.65 -3.03
C VAL A 92 -3.04 8.65 -3.28
N THR A 93 -2.58 8.54 -4.52
CA THR A 93 -1.55 7.60 -4.93
C THR A 93 -0.22 8.32 -5.17
N VAL A 94 0.86 7.75 -4.67
CA VAL A 94 2.24 8.16 -4.96
C VAL A 94 3.00 7.01 -5.63
N ASN A 95 3.87 7.33 -6.58
CA ASN A 95 4.74 6.36 -7.23
C ASN A 95 6.18 6.55 -6.71
N LEU A 96 6.76 5.45 -6.24
CA LEU A 96 8.15 5.29 -5.84
C LEU A 96 8.89 4.59 -6.98
N GLY A 97 9.17 5.37 -8.03
CA GLY A 97 9.95 4.94 -9.18
C GLY A 97 11.45 5.04 -8.91
N SER A 98 12.27 4.78 -9.93
CA SER A 98 13.74 4.85 -9.85
C SER A 98 14.28 6.21 -9.39
N GLU A 99 13.55 7.30 -9.66
CA GLU A 99 13.90 8.66 -9.23
C GLU A 99 13.57 8.94 -7.75
N TRP A 100 12.62 8.21 -7.16
CA TRP A 100 12.05 8.51 -5.85
C TRP A 100 12.02 7.26 -4.97
N GLY A 101 13.03 7.11 -4.11
CA GLY A 101 13.19 5.93 -3.25
C GLY A 101 12.53 6.03 -1.87
N SER A 102 11.80 7.11 -1.57
CA SER A 102 11.18 7.33 -0.25
C SER A 102 9.90 8.17 -0.30
N VAL A 103 9.07 8.01 0.73
CA VAL A 103 7.82 8.76 0.95
C VAL A 103 7.86 9.45 2.32
N PRO A 104 7.36 10.69 2.47
CA PRO A 104 7.24 11.31 3.78
C PRO A 104 6.16 10.63 4.62
N SER A 105 6.41 10.48 5.92
CA SER A 105 5.42 10.00 6.89
C SER A 105 4.29 11.01 7.07
N ILE A 106 3.04 10.53 7.10
CA ILE A 106 1.86 11.29 7.49
C ILE A 106 1.42 10.99 8.93
N THR A 107 2.15 10.15 9.66
CA THR A 107 1.86 9.82 11.08
C THR A 107 1.70 11.05 11.98
N PRO A 108 2.47 12.15 11.84
CA PRO A 108 2.23 13.37 12.62
C PRO A 108 0.86 14.04 12.36
N LEU A 109 0.24 13.76 11.21
CA LEU A 109 -1.09 14.26 10.83
C LEU A 109 -2.18 13.27 11.22
N PHE A 110 -1.93 11.98 10.98
CA PHE A 110 -2.88 10.88 11.19
C PHE A 110 -2.23 9.81 12.07
N ALA A 111 -2.60 9.75 13.34
CA ALA A 111 -1.99 8.81 14.30
C ALA A 111 -2.17 7.33 13.89
N ASN A 112 -3.23 6.99 13.17
CA ASN A 112 -3.47 5.63 12.67
C ASN A 112 -2.59 5.24 11.48
N ALA A 113 -1.80 6.16 10.93
CA ALA A 113 -0.81 5.84 9.91
C ALA A 113 0.40 5.08 10.47
N ASP A 114 0.71 5.16 11.78
CA ASP A 114 1.88 4.50 12.39
C ASP A 114 1.96 3.01 12.05
N TRP A 115 0.86 2.29 12.21
CA TRP A 115 0.82 0.85 11.91
C TRP A 115 1.00 0.56 10.43
N HIS A 116 0.25 1.27 9.58
CA HIS A 116 0.28 1.06 8.14
C HIS A 116 1.66 1.41 7.53
N GLU A 117 2.27 2.50 8.00
CA GLU A 117 3.59 2.92 7.53
C GLU A 117 4.67 1.93 7.97
N ARG A 118 4.61 1.40 9.20
CA ARG A 118 5.53 0.36 9.67
C ARG A 118 5.32 -0.98 8.98
N GLU A 119 4.07 -1.35 8.70
CA GLU A 119 3.73 -2.54 7.92
C GLU A 119 4.36 -2.50 6.53
N MET A 120 4.22 -1.39 5.79
CA MET A 120 4.81 -1.28 4.45
C MET A 120 6.35 -1.18 4.46
N MET A 121 6.94 -0.58 5.49
CA MET A 121 8.39 -0.60 5.71
C MET A 121 8.90 -2.04 5.88
N GLU A 122 8.16 -2.87 6.59
CA GLU A 122 8.56 -4.24 6.92
C GLU A 122 8.26 -5.23 5.78
N LEU A 123 7.05 -5.21 5.21
CA LEU A 123 6.60 -6.14 4.18
C LEU A 123 7.16 -5.84 2.79
N TYR A 124 7.29 -4.56 2.45
CA TYR A 124 7.65 -4.09 1.11
C TYR A 124 8.96 -3.29 1.08
N ALA A 125 9.71 -3.26 2.18
CA ALA A 125 10.97 -2.50 2.29
C ALA A 125 10.84 -1.02 1.85
N VAL A 126 9.64 -0.44 2.00
CA VAL A 126 9.38 0.95 1.62
C VAL A 126 10.13 1.88 2.58
N ARG A 127 10.86 2.86 2.06
CA ARG A 127 11.52 3.85 2.90
C ARG A 127 10.58 5.00 3.25
N VAL A 128 10.24 5.13 4.52
CA VAL A 128 9.41 6.22 5.05
C VAL A 128 10.28 7.23 5.81
N GLU A 129 10.25 8.49 5.39
CA GLU A 129 11.03 9.57 5.99
C GLU A 129 10.23 10.33 7.04
N GLY A 130 10.86 10.61 8.19
CA GLY A 130 10.24 11.38 9.27
C GLY A 130 9.25 10.59 10.14
N HIS A 131 9.19 9.26 10.01
CA HIS A 131 8.33 8.42 10.85
C HIS A 131 8.77 8.48 12.33
N PRO A 132 7.88 8.72 13.30
CA PRO A 132 8.25 8.90 14.70
C PRO A 132 8.82 7.64 15.37
N ASN A 133 8.41 6.45 14.92
CA ASN A 133 8.85 5.17 15.46
C ASN A 133 9.13 4.11 14.36
N PRO A 134 10.30 4.13 13.70
CA PRO A 134 10.59 3.29 12.53
C PRO A 134 10.96 1.84 12.85
N ARG A 135 10.45 1.27 13.95
CA ARG A 135 10.75 -0.11 14.36
C ARG A 135 9.86 -1.13 13.63
N ARG A 136 10.35 -2.36 13.44
CA ARG A 136 9.57 -3.52 12.96
C ARG A 136 8.25 -3.66 13.72
N LEU A 137 7.19 -4.08 13.02
CA LEU A 137 5.85 -4.16 13.58
C LEU A 137 5.52 -5.56 14.05
N PHE A 138 5.66 -6.58 13.19
CA PHE A 138 5.21 -7.93 13.51
C PHE A 138 5.98 -9.08 12.85
N LEU A 139 6.86 -8.84 11.86
CA LEU A 139 7.65 -9.95 11.33
C LEU A 139 8.74 -10.33 12.33
N ASP A 140 9.06 -11.62 12.33
CA ASP A 140 10.18 -12.15 13.10
C ASP A 140 11.49 -11.45 12.67
N GLU A 141 12.39 -11.23 13.62
CA GLU A 141 13.69 -10.62 13.36
C GLU A 141 14.56 -11.47 12.42
N GLU A 142 14.31 -12.79 12.40
CA GLU A 142 14.99 -13.73 11.50
C GLU A 142 14.59 -13.56 10.02
N LEU A 143 13.45 -12.93 9.74
CA LEU A 143 13.00 -12.68 8.37
C LEU A 143 13.62 -11.39 7.80
N ASP A 144 14.03 -11.45 6.53
CA ASP A 144 14.49 -10.28 5.79
C ASP A 144 13.33 -9.29 5.56
N ALA A 145 13.63 -7.99 5.54
CA ALA A 145 12.63 -6.98 5.20
C ALA A 145 12.29 -7.07 3.70
N GLY A 146 11.04 -6.79 3.33
CA GLY A 146 10.64 -6.78 1.93
C GLY A 146 10.28 -8.15 1.36
N VAL A 147 9.95 -9.14 2.20
CA VAL A 147 9.57 -10.51 1.78
C VAL A 147 8.53 -10.51 0.65
N LEU A 148 7.59 -9.54 0.64
CA LEU A 148 6.54 -9.48 -0.39
C LEU A 148 6.98 -8.84 -1.71
N ASN A 149 8.18 -8.25 -1.80
CA ASN A 149 8.77 -7.84 -3.08
C ASN A 149 9.48 -8.98 -3.81
N GLU A 150 9.82 -10.05 -3.10
CA GLU A 150 10.46 -11.21 -3.69
C GLU A 150 9.42 -12.10 -4.34
N ALA A 151 9.58 -12.33 -5.64
CA ALA A 151 8.77 -13.29 -6.36
C ALA A 151 9.22 -14.71 -5.96
N VAL A 152 8.52 -15.32 -5.01
CA VAL A 152 8.69 -16.75 -4.71
C VAL A 152 7.96 -17.55 -5.79
N PRO A 153 8.67 -18.36 -6.61
CA PRO A 153 8.01 -19.17 -7.63
C PRO A 153 7.00 -20.11 -6.98
N LEU A 154 5.83 -20.28 -7.60
CA LEU A 154 4.79 -21.18 -7.09
C LEU A 154 5.33 -22.61 -6.87
N SER A 155 6.26 -23.06 -7.72
CA SER A 155 6.93 -24.36 -7.56
C SER A 155 7.74 -24.46 -6.25
N VAL A 156 8.42 -23.38 -5.83
CA VAL A 156 9.14 -23.32 -4.55
C VAL A 156 8.15 -23.36 -3.39
N MET A 157 7.07 -22.58 -3.47
CA MET A 157 6.02 -22.55 -2.45
C MET A 157 5.30 -23.90 -2.30
N MET A 158 5.04 -24.59 -3.42
CA MET A 158 4.40 -25.92 -3.42
C MET A 158 5.33 -27.04 -2.96
N ASN A 159 6.64 -26.93 -3.20
CA ASN A 159 7.62 -27.90 -2.70
C ASN A 159 7.79 -27.80 -1.17
N GLY A 160 7.65 -26.61 -0.57
CA GLY A 160 7.69 -26.43 0.88
C GLY A 160 6.51 -27.04 1.64
N ALA A 161 5.38 -27.27 0.97
CA ALA A 161 4.15 -27.82 1.57
C ALA A 161 4.04 -29.36 1.48
N CYS A 162 4.91 -30.01 0.70
CA CYS A 162 4.91 -31.46 0.51
C CYS A 162 6.31 -32.03 0.72
N THR A 163 6.85 -31.96 1.93
CA THR A 163 8.00 -32.79 2.29
C THR A 163 7.56 -34.24 2.43
N THR A 164 8.20 -35.16 1.70
CA THR A 164 8.03 -36.62 1.85
C THR A 164 8.47 -37.12 3.22
N ASP A 165 9.10 -36.27 4.05
CA ASP A 165 9.60 -36.56 5.40
C ASP A 165 8.63 -37.31 6.30
N LEU A 166 7.33 -36.97 6.28
CA LEU A 166 6.33 -37.68 7.09
C LEU A 166 6.18 -39.13 6.65
N TRP A 167 6.07 -39.35 5.33
CA TRP A 167 5.94 -40.69 4.76
C TRP A 167 7.23 -41.50 4.88
N GLU A 168 8.39 -40.85 4.74
CA GLU A 168 9.70 -41.47 4.95
C GLU A 168 9.90 -41.91 6.40
N ARG A 169 9.49 -41.10 7.39
CA ARG A 169 9.48 -41.50 8.81
C ARG A 169 8.52 -42.67 9.07
N ILE A 170 7.30 -42.61 8.53
CA ILE A 170 6.31 -43.70 8.67
C ILE A 170 6.81 -45.00 8.04
N LEU A 171 7.46 -44.94 6.86
CA LEU A 171 8.02 -46.11 6.19
C LEU A 171 9.24 -46.67 6.94
N ARG A 172 10.06 -45.82 7.56
CA ARG A 172 11.16 -46.24 8.45
C ARG A 172 10.66 -47.00 9.67
N ASP A 173 9.61 -46.48 10.31
CA ASP A 173 9.02 -47.10 11.50
C ASP A 173 8.31 -48.43 11.16
N ARG A 174 7.71 -48.55 9.97
CA ARG A 174 7.12 -49.81 9.49
C ARG A 174 8.13 -50.83 8.97
N GLY A 175 9.30 -50.39 8.48
CA GLY A 175 10.37 -51.26 8.00
C GLY A 175 11.19 -51.96 9.10
N GLY A 176 10.99 -51.58 10.37
CA GLY A 176 11.62 -52.22 11.53
C GLY A 176 10.90 -53.46 12.07
N MET A 177 9.82 -53.92 11.42
CA MET A 177 8.98 -55.02 11.90
C MET A 177 8.84 -56.14 10.86
N THR A 178 9.96 -56.68 10.40
CA THR A 178 10.02 -58.01 9.78
C THR A 178 11.25 -58.75 10.30
N ALA A 179 10.98 -59.85 10.99
CA ALA A 179 11.92 -60.91 11.34
C ALA A 179 12.50 -61.60 10.10
#